data_AF-A0A212UD44-F1
#
_entry.id   AF-A0A212UD44-F1
#
_cell.length_a   1.000
_cell.length_b   1.000
_cell.length_c   1.000
_cell.angle_alpha   90.00
_cell.angle_beta   90.00
_cell.angle_gamma   90.00
#
_symmetry.space_group_name_H-M   'P 1'
#
loop_
_entity.id
_entity.type
_entity.pdbx_description
1 polymer ?
#
loop_
_entity_poly.entity_id
_entity_poly.type
_entity_poly.pdbx_seq_one_letter_code
_entity_poly.pdbx_strand_id
1 'polypeptide(L)'
;MVDNSLLRQLGRAALWPTAAVGFVALLAATEAPVASLQLAFPGAEGAGRFTTGGRGTVAVPTTVFEVTNLTDDGQPGSLRYALTKAAPARTVVFRVSGTIHLTSPLTISKSNTTIAGQTAPGDGICLADFPVNVKANNVIVRFMRFRMGDKNQNQGQVDGGGGDDAFGGIRNNRLIIDHCSMSWSTDEVFSVYEGDSTTLQWNLMSEPLNYSYHFEKGDKDFERHGFGGIWGGQHATMHHNLFASCNNRTPRFNGSRYTHPAGYENVDFRNNVLYNWGENNVYAGEGGNYNIVNNYYKHGPSTKESVRARVLNPYKLEKGPNPLPYGKFYLSGNYVDASAEVTRHNWRGVTMQDGTAADTTLAKADKPFDLGPVTTQSAQEAYTVVLAQVGATRPRRDTLDQRIVRNVMTRTGRLIDVQGGYPHGTPYSVSQKAWPELKSAAAPVDTDHDGMPDAWETSQRINPKDASDRGKTSPNGYTMLENYLNSLAALPAAKGK
;
A
#
# COMPACT_ATOMS: atom_id res chain seq x y z
N MET A 1 44.06 76.26 -53.31
CA MET A 1 44.01 77.69 -52.95
C MET A 1 42.68 78.19 -53.48
N VAL A 2 41.65 78.59 -52.74
CA VAL A 2 41.34 78.91 -51.33
C VAL A 2 39.80 78.74 -51.28
N ASP A 3 39.22 77.97 -50.35
CA ASP A 3 38.48 78.45 -49.16
C ASP A 3 37.43 79.56 -49.46
N ASN A 4 36.21 79.63 -48.92
CA ASN A 4 35.49 78.86 -47.90
C ASN A 4 34.00 79.28 -47.94
N SER A 5 33.15 78.41 -47.41
CA SER A 5 31.97 78.70 -46.56
C SER A 5 30.80 79.61 -47.03
N LEU A 6 29.61 78.97 -47.13
CA LEU A 6 28.34 79.26 -46.40
C LEU A 6 27.66 80.64 -46.66
N LEU A 7 26.36 80.78 -47.00
CA LEU A 7 25.14 80.05 -46.61
C LEU A 7 23.91 80.51 -47.46
N ARG A 8 22.93 79.59 -47.55
CA ARG A 8 21.47 79.78 -47.68
C ARG A 8 20.90 80.27 -49.03
N GLN A 9 19.99 79.47 -49.58
CA GLN A 9 18.55 79.79 -49.58
C GLN A 9 17.68 78.60 -50.06
N LEU A 10 16.58 78.40 -49.33
CA LEU A 10 15.21 78.13 -49.78
C LEU A 10 14.92 76.96 -50.74
N GLY A 11 13.95 76.12 -50.31
CA GLY A 11 12.74 75.96 -51.12
C GLY A 11 12.36 74.53 -51.53
N ARG A 12 11.21 74.11 -50.98
CA ARG A 12 10.12 73.34 -51.60
C ARG A 12 10.24 71.81 -51.77
N ALA A 13 9.07 71.22 -51.50
CA ALA A 13 8.41 70.08 -52.15
C ALA A 13 8.66 68.66 -51.58
N ALA A 14 7.69 68.27 -50.75
CA ALA A 14 6.90 67.03 -50.81
C ALA A 14 7.60 65.70 -51.17
N LEU A 15 7.78 64.87 -50.15
CA LEU A 15 7.82 63.41 -50.25
C LEU A 15 6.87 62.83 -49.20
N TRP A 16 5.89 62.03 -49.64
CA TRP A 16 5.00 61.27 -48.77
C TRP A 16 5.79 60.14 -48.09
N PRO A 17 5.73 59.95 -46.76
CA PRO A 17 6.22 58.74 -46.16
C PRO A 17 5.10 57.70 -46.09
N THR A 18 5.42 56.54 -46.64
CA THR A 18 4.74 55.26 -46.44
C THR A 18 4.61 54.95 -44.94
N ALA A 19 3.39 54.98 -44.42
CA ALA A 19 3.10 54.46 -43.09
C ALA A 19 3.07 52.92 -43.16
N ALA A 20 4.16 52.28 -42.75
CA ALA A 20 4.21 50.86 -42.50
C ALA A 20 3.29 50.52 -41.32
N VAL A 21 2.13 49.91 -41.60
CA VAL A 21 1.27 49.31 -40.58
C VAL A 21 1.96 48.03 -40.11
N GLY A 22 2.73 48.15 -39.02
CA GLY A 22 3.27 47.00 -38.31
C GLY A 22 2.12 46.22 -37.65
N PHE A 23 1.76 45.09 -38.25
CA PHE A 23 0.93 44.09 -37.57
C PHE A 23 1.73 43.50 -36.42
N VAL A 24 1.52 44.01 -35.20
CA VAL A 24 1.94 43.31 -33.99
C VAL A 24 0.98 42.13 -33.83
N ALA A 25 1.40 40.95 -34.29
CA ALA A 25 0.74 39.71 -33.92
C ALA A 25 0.93 39.52 -32.42
N LEU A 26 -0.11 39.80 -31.63
CA LEU A 26 -0.20 39.30 -30.26
C LEU A 26 -0.21 37.77 -30.36
N LEU A 27 0.95 37.16 -30.18
CA LEU A 27 1.07 35.75 -29.79
C LEU A 27 0.43 35.64 -28.39
N ALA A 28 -0.87 35.38 -28.36
CA ALA A 28 -1.49 34.82 -27.17
C ALA A 28 -0.81 33.48 -26.93
N ALA A 29 0.12 33.45 -25.96
CA ALA A 29 0.60 32.22 -25.39
C ALA A 29 -0.64 31.52 -24.82
N THR A 30 -1.15 30.55 -25.56
CA THR A 30 -2.10 29.58 -25.00
C THR A 30 -1.27 28.79 -24.00
N GLU A 31 -1.39 29.11 -22.72
CA GLU A 31 -0.98 28.20 -21.68
C GLU A 31 -1.78 26.92 -21.92
N ALA A 32 -1.12 25.91 -22.48
CA ALA A 32 -1.69 24.58 -22.55
C ALA A 32 -2.10 24.22 -21.11
N PRO A 33 -3.34 23.78 -20.87
CA PRO A 33 -3.75 23.40 -19.54
C PRO A 33 -2.74 22.38 -19.03
N VAL A 34 -2.08 22.68 -17.92
CA VAL A 34 -1.26 21.71 -17.20
C VAL A 34 -2.22 20.57 -16.86
N ALA A 35 -2.12 19.47 -17.61
CA ALA A 35 -2.94 18.31 -17.35
C ALA A 35 -2.66 17.87 -15.91
N SER A 36 -3.64 18.04 -15.02
CA SER A 36 -3.52 17.58 -13.64
C SER A 36 -3.19 16.09 -13.66
N LEU A 37 -2.12 15.68 -12.98
CA LEU A 37 -1.73 14.28 -12.88
C LEU A 37 -2.93 13.42 -12.42
N GLN A 38 -3.29 12.43 -13.24
CA GLN A 38 -4.42 11.54 -12.95
C GLN A 38 -4.09 10.64 -11.76
N LEU A 39 -4.92 10.66 -10.72
CA LEU A 39 -4.81 9.72 -9.60
C LEU A 39 -4.86 8.27 -10.09
N ALA A 40 -4.30 7.34 -9.31
CA ALA A 40 -4.35 5.92 -9.59
C ALA A 40 -5.79 5.42 -9.72
N PHE A 41 -6.64 5.85 -8.79
CA PHE A 41 -8.08 5.65 -8.74
C PHE A 41 -8.69 6.66 -7.76
N PRO A 42 -10.02 6.89 -7.78
CA PRO A 42 -10.67 7.70 -6.75
C PRO A 42 -10.41 7.14 -5.35
N GLY A 43 -9.81 7.95 -4.47
CA GLY A 43 -9.42 7.54 -3.12
C GLY A 43 -7.99 7.00 -2.98
N ALA A 44 -7.16 7.06 -4.04
CA ALA A 44 -5.71 6.89 -3.91
C ALA A 44 -5.10 8.16 -3.31
N GLU A 45 -4.43 8.05 -2.16
CA GLU A 45 -3.89 9.20 -1.42
C GLU A 45 -2.38 9.04 -1.16
N GLY A 46 -1.75 10.10 -0.64
CA GLY A 46 -0.35 10.06 -0.22
C GLY A 46 0.67 9.95 -1.34
N ALA A 47 1.86 9.45 -1.01
CA ALA A 47 3.04 9.46 -1.87
C ALA A 47 2.89 8.62 -3.14
N GLY A 48 2.17 7.50 -3.07
CA GLY A 48 1.91 6.60 -4.19
C GLY A 48 0.73 6.99 -5.09
N ARG A 49 -0.04 8.05 -4.77
CA ARG A 49 -1.35 8.36 -5.37
C ARG A 49 -1.40 8.50 -6.90
N PHE A 50 -0.26 8.70 -7.55
CA PHE A 50 -0.15 8.81 -9.02
C PHE A 50 0.42 7.55 -9.70
N THR A 51 0.54 6.45 -8.96
CA THR A 51 0.88 5.13 -9.53
C THR A 51 -0.17 4.78 -10.58
N THR A 52 0.22 4.48 -11.81
CA THR A 52 -0.73 4.19 -12.90
C THR A 52 -1.03 2.70 -13.03
N GLY A 53 -0.18 1.85 -12.45
CA GLY A 53 -0.32 0.40 -12.53
C GLY A 53 -0.44 -0.06 -13.98
N GLY A 54 -1.50 -0.83 -14.24
CA GLY A 54 -1.84 -1.42 -15.52
C GLY A 54 -2.49 -0.51 -16.56
N ARG A 55 -2.77 0.77 -16.28
CA ARG A 55 -3.58 1.67 -17.14
C ARG A 55 -3.17 1.65 -18.62
N GLY A 56 -1.88 1.60 -18.90
CA GLY A 56 -1.34 1.75 -20.25
C GLY A 56 -1.46 3.18 -20.76
N THR A 57 -1.39 3.36 -22.08
CA THR A 57 -1.60 4.62 -22.79
C THR A 57 -2.50 4.40 -24.00
N VAL A 58 -2.95 5.46 -24.66
CA VAL A 58 -3.73 5.34 -25.91
C VAL A 58 -2.96 4.56 -26.98
N ALA A 59 -1.64 4.77 -27.09
CA ALA A 59 -0.80 4.08 -28.06
C ALA A 59 -0.45 2.64 -27.65
N VAL A 60 -0.42 2.37 -26.34
CA VAL A 60 -0.09 1.06 -25.77
C VAL A 60 -1.13 0.73 -24.69
N PRO A 61 -2.34 0.31 -25.09
CA PRO A 61 -3.42 0.03 -24.15
C PRO A 61 -3.06 -1.16 -23.26
N THR A 62 -3.74 -1.24 -22.13
CA THR A 62 -3.58 -2.37 -21.21
C THR A 62 -3.91 -3.70 -21.88
N THR A 63 -3.12 -4.73 -21.57
CA THR A 63 -3.49 -6.13 -21.83
C THR A 63 -4.27 -6.65 -20.65
N VAL A 64 -5.46 -7.20 -20.88
CA VAL A 64 -6.29 -7.80 -19.84
C VAL A 64 -5.91 -9.26 -19.72
N PHE A 65 -5.66 -9.71 -18.49
CA PHE A 65 -5.50 -11.11 -18.17
C PHE A 65 -6.63 -11.54 -17.24
N GLU A 66 -7.49 -12.41 -17.75
CA GLU A 66 -8.55 -13.03 -16.97
C GLU A 66 -8.03 -14.27 -16.24
N VAL A 67 -8.18 -14.28 -14.92
CA VAL A 67 -7.99 -15.48 -14.10
C VAL A 67 -9.30 -16.24 -14.09
N THR A 68 -9.33 -17.42 -14.70
CA THR A 68 -10.54 -18.23 -14.95
C THR A 68 -10.51 -19.58 -14.24
N ASN A 69 -9.43 -19.88 -13.51
CA ASN A 69 -9.30 -21.07 -12.68
C ASN A 69 -8.51 -20.77 -11.40
N LEU A 70 -8.51 -21.73 -10.47
CA LEU A 70 -7.80 -21.63 -9.19
C LEU A 70 -6.50 -22.44 -9.17
N THR A 71 -6.04 -22.94 -10.31
CA THR A 71 -4.79 -23.71 -10.40
C THR A 71 -3.59 -22.78 -10.40
N ASP A 72 -2.46 -23.26 -9.88
CA ASP A 72 -1.19 -22.55 -9.85
C ASP A 72 -0.15 -23.24 -10.75
N ASP A 73 -0.51 -23.44 -12.02
CA ASP A 73 0.24 -24.23 -13.01
C ASP A 73 1.00 -23.39 -14.05
N GLY A 74 0.81 -22.07 -14.02
CA GLY A 74 1.39 -21.15 -14.99
C GLY A 74 0.80 -21.26 -16.40
N GLN A 75 -0.33 -21.94 -16.58
CA GLN A 75 -1.07 -22.02 -17.84
C GLN A 75 -2.09 -20.89 -17.98
N PRO A 76 -2.53 -20.54 -19.21
CA PRO A 76 -3.59 -19.56 -19.44
C PRO A 76 -4.80 -19.78 -18.53
N GLY A 77 -5.34 -18.69 -17.95
CA GLY A 77 -6.40 -18.74 -16.96
C GLY A 77 -5.92 -18.80 -15.50
N SER A 78 -4.66 -19.15 -15.24
CA SER A 78 -4.08 -19.09 -13.88
C SER A 78 -3.55 -17.69 -13.55
N LEU A 79 -3.54 -17.33 -12.26
CA LEU A 79 -2.92 -16.09 -11.80
C LEU A 79 -1.41 -16.05 -12.09
N ARG A 80 -0.70 -17.17 -11.94
CA ARG A 80 0.74 -17.24 -12.22
C ARG A 80 1.05 -16.93 -13.68
N TYR A 81 0.22 -17.38 -14.62
CA TYR A 81 0.35 -16.99 -16.03
C TYR A 81 0.17 -15.48 -16.23
N ALA A 82 -0.91 -14.90 -15.67
CA ALA A 82 -1.20 -13.47 -15.78
C ALA A 82 -0.05 -12.58 -15.27
N LEU A 83 0.63 -13.00 -14.20
CA LEU A 83 1.72 -12.25 -13.59
C LEU A 83 3.09 -12.44 -14.27
N THR A 84 3.27 -13.51 -15.05
CA THR A 84 4.57 -13.83 -15.67
C THR A 84 4.61 -13.57 -17.17
N LYS A 85 3.46 -13.64 -17.85
CA LYS A 85 3.36 -13.39 -19.29
C LYS A 85 3.82 -11.97 -19.65
N ALA A 86 4.48 -11.84 -20.81
CA ALA A 86 4.94 -10.54 -21.30
C ALA A 86 3.74 -9.69 -21.77
N ALA A 87 3.70 -8.45 -21.29
CA ALA A 87 2.76 -7.40 -21.70
C ALA A 87 3.35 -6.04 -21.29
N PRO A 88 3.26 -4.98 -22.12
CA PRO A 88 3.81 -3.66 -21.80
C PRO A 88 3.14 -2.99 -20.58
N ALA A 89 1.82 -3.15 -20.48
CA ALA A 89 0.99 -2.80 -19.34
C ALA A 89 -0.10 -3.86 -19.20
N ARG A 90 -0.48 -4.20 -17.96
CA ARG A 90 -1.45 -5.28 -17.72
C ARG A 90 -2.42 -4.98 -16.60
N THR A 91 -3.65 -5.44 -16.78
CA THR A 91 -4.67 -5.47 -15.74
C THR A 91 -5.14 -6.91 -15.57
N VAL A 92 -4.97 -7.44 -14.37
CA VAL A 92 -5.40 -8.79 -14.00
C VAL A 92 -6.78 -8.68 -13.35
N VAL A 93 -7.76 -9.35 -13.96
CA VAL A 93 -9.14 -9.45 -13.47
C VAL A 93 -9.48 -10.91 -13.16
N PHE A 94 -10.45 -11.15 -12.28
CA PHE A 94 -10.82 -12.47 -11.81
C PHE A 94 -12.23 -12.83 -12.27
N ARG A 95 -12.33 -13.95 -12.99
CA ARG A 95 -13.60 -14.58 -13.42
C ARG A 95 -13.97 -15.79 -12.57
N VAL A 96 -13.17 -16.06 -11.54
CA VAL A 96 -13.42 -17.06 -10.51
C VAL A 96 -13.20 -16.47 -9.13
N SER A 97 -13.71 -17.17 -8.13
CA SER A 97 -13.54 -16.86 -6.71
C SER A 97 -13.23 -18.14 -5.95
N GLY A 98 -12.48 -18.01 -4.86
CA GLY A 98 -11.95 -19.15 -4.12
C GLY A 98 -10.52 -18.92 -3.64
N THR A 99 -9.92 -20.00 -3.13
CA THR A 99 -8.53 -20.00 -2.69
C THR A 99 -7.66 -20.64 -3.79
N ILE A 100 -6.67 -19.90 -4.24
CA ILE A 100 -5.57 -20.41 -5.07
C ILE A 100 -4.49 -20.91 -4.11
N HIS A 101 -4.36 -22.23 -4.01
CA HIS A 101 -3.27 -22.85 -3.26
C HIS A 101 -2.02 -22.82 -4.13
N LEU A 102 -1.07 -21.98 -3.73
CA LEU A 102 0.19 -21.84 -4.46
C LEU A 102 1.01 -23.13 -4.33
N THR A 103 1.75 -23.47 -5.38
CA THR A 103 2.68 -24.61 -5.42
C THR A 103 4.13 -24.19 -5.21
N SER A 104 4.40 -22.89 -5.27
CA SER A 104 5.70 -22.26 -5.04
C SER A 104 5.52 -20.76 -4.77
N PRO A 105 6.53 -20.05 -4.23
CA PRO A 105 6.49 -18.60 -4.10
C PRO A 105 6.03 -17.90 -5.39
N LEU A 106 5.13 -16.92 -5.25
CA LEU A 106 4.60 -16.16 -6.38
C LEU A 106 5.23 -14.77 -6.41
N THR A 107 5.80 -14.40 -7.56
CA THR A 107 6.44 -13.09 -7.73
C THR A 107 5.70 -12.26 -8.78
N ILE A 108 5.26 -11.06 -8.39
CA ILE A 108 4.82 -10.00 -9.30
C ILE A 108 6.08 -9.36 -9.88
N SER A 109 6.56 -9.93 -10.99
CA SER A 109 7.88 -9.62 -11.58
C SER A 109 7.83 -8.64 -12.75
N LYS A 110 6.64 -8.15 -13.09
CA LYS A 110 6.43 -7.30 -14.27
C LYS A 110 5.85 -5.95 -13.85
N SER A 111 6.52 -4.89 -14.30
CA SER A 111 6.08 -3.52 -14.06
C SER A 111 4.80 -3.19 -14.82
N ASN A 112 4.15 -2.09 -14.44
CA ASN A 112 2.89 -1.62 -15.03
C ASN A 112 1.77 -2.66 -14.88
N THR A 113 1.52 -3.05 -13.64
CA THR A 113 0.58 -4.13 -13.30
C THR A 113 -0.48 -3.64 -12.33
N THR A 114 -1.74 -3.82 -12.68
CA THR A 114 -2.88 -3.72 -11.74
C THR A 114 -3.42 -5.13 -11.48
N ILE A 115 -3.55 -5.52 -10.22
CA ILE A 115 -4.28 -6.73 -9.79
C ILE A 115 -5.56 -6.28 -9.11
N ALA A 116 -6.70 -6.55 -9.75
CA ALA A 116 -8.01 -6.04 -9.36
C ALA A 116 -8.87 -7.13 -8.69
N GLY A 117 -8.58 -7.46 -7.43
CA GLY A 117 -9.30 -8.50 -6.67
C GLY A 117 -10.81 -8.25 -6.54
N GLN A 118 -11.26 -6.99 -6.63
CA GLN A 118 -12.68 -6.62 -6.57
C GLN A 118 -13.50 -7.15 -7.76
N THR A 119 -12.87 -7.62 -8.83
CA THR A 119 -13.54 -8.20 -10.01
C THR A 119 -13.97 -9.65 -9.85
N ALA A 120 -13.40 -10.35 -8.85
CA ALA A 120 -13.77 -11.72 -8.54
C ALA A 120 -15.27 -11.81 -8.23
N PRO A 121 -15.99 -12.85 -8.68
CA PRO A 121 -17.36 -13.09 -8.25
C PRO A 121 -17.42 -13.57 -6.78
N GLY A 122 -18.61 -13.93 -6.31
CA GLY A 122 -18.80 -14.63 -5.04
C GLY A 122 -18.20 -13.89 -3.83
N ASP A 123 -17.41 -14.59 -3.02
CA ASP A 123 -16.75 -14.04 -1.84
C ASP A 123 -15.30 -13.53 -2.11
N GLY A 124 -14.86 -13.53 -3.37
CA GLY A 124 -13.56 -13.00 -3.80
C GLY A 124 -12.44 -14.03 -3.88
N ILE A 125 -11.18 -13.56 -3.86
CA ILE A 125 -9.98 -14.40 -4.08
C ILE A 125 -9.04 -14.37 -2.88
N CYS A 126 -8.47 -15.54 -2.57
CA CYS A 126 -7.40 -15.72 -1.59
C CYS A 126 -6.23 -16.49 -2.20
N LEU A 127 -5.01 -16.10 -1.82
CA LEU A 127 -3.79 -16.87 -2.08
C LEU A 127 -3.34 -17.54 -0.80
N ALA A 128 -2.95 -18.80 -0.88
CA ALA A 128 -2.51 -19.60 0.27
C ALA A 128 -1.23 -20.39 -0.02
N ASP A 129 -0.66 -20.96 1.04
CA ASP A 129 0.42 -21.96 1.06
C ASP A 129 1.85 -21.44 0.81
N PHE A 130 2.05 -20.33 0.09
CA PHE A 130 3.38 -19.75 -0.17
C PHE A 130 3.40 -18.21 -0.12
N PRO A 131 4.58 -17.59 0.10
CA PRO A 131 4.73 -16.14 0.13
C PRO A 131 4.51 -15.51 -1.25
N VAL A 132 4.06 -14.25 -1.25
CA VAL A 132 3.88 -13.45 -2.46
C VAL A 132 4.71 -12.17 -2.40
N ASN A 133 5.50 -11.90 -3.45
CA ASN A 133 6.43 -10.78 -3.46
C ASN A 133 6.28 -9.88 -4.69
N VAL A 134 6.34 -8.56 -4.50
CA VAL A 134 6.43 -7.58 -5.57
C VAL A 134 7.90 -7.30 -5.89
N LYS A 135 8.34 -7.69 -7.09
CA LYS A 135 9.70 -7.42 -7.62
C LYS A 135 9.61 -6.62 -8.92
N ALA A 136 8.80 -5.57 -8.90
CA ALA A 136 8.51 -4.71 -10.04
C ALA A 136 8.14 -3.28 -9.61
N ASN A 137 8.07 -2.36 -10.58
CA ASN A 137 7.70 -0.97 -10.36
C ASN A 137 6.35 -0.63 -11.01
N ASN A 138 5.70 0.43 -10.56
CA ASN A 138 4.38 0.84 -11.06
C ASN A 138 3.35 -0.30 -10.93
N VAL A 139 3.06 -0.68 -9.68
CA VAL A 139 2.20 -1.80 -9.34
C VAL A 139 1.06 -1.35 -8.43
N ILE A 140 -0.15 -1.80 -8.73
CA ILE A 140 -1.34 -1.61 -7.91
C ILE A 140 -1.89 -3.00 -7.57
N VAL A 141 -2.12 -3.28 -6.29
CA VAL A 141 -2.80 -4.50 -5.82
C VAL A 141 -3.97 -4.09 -4.94
N ARG A 142 -5.17 -4.56 -5.28
CA ARG A 142 -6.38 -4.21 -4.52
C ARG A 142 -7.25 -5.40 -4.20
N PHE A 143 -7.86 -5.40 -3.01
CA PHE A 143 -8.90 -6.36 -2.59
C PHE A 143 -8.48 -7.84 -2.69
N MET A 144 -7.19 -8.12 -2.47
CA MET A 144 -6.64 -9.48 -2.44
C MET A 144 -6.48 -9.97 -1.01
N ARG A 145 -6.54 -11.30 -0.82
CA ARG A 145 -6.19 -11.95 0.45
C ARG A 145 -4.92 -12.78 0.29
N PHE A 146 -3.99 -12.63 1.22
CA PHE A 146 -2.74 -13.38 1.29
C PHE A 146 -2.69 -14.10 2.64
N ARG A 147 -2.85 -15.41 2.62
CA ARG A 147 -2.98 -16.25 3.82
C ARG A 147 -2.08 -17.44 3.70
N MET A 148 -0.79 -17.21 3.89
CA MET A 148 0.27 -18.18 3.61
C MET A 148 0.11 -19.46 4.44
N GLY A 149 -0.01 -19.32 5.75
CA GLY A 149 -0.01 -20.45 6.68
C GLY A 149 1.35 -21.15 6.74
N ASP A 150 1.40 -22.22 7.53
CA ASP A 150 2.67 -22.91 7.86
C ASP A 150 2.93 -24.20 7.06
N LYS A 151 2.05 -24.57 6.11
CA LYS A 151 2.08 -25.85 5.38
C LYS A 151 3.48 -26.20 4.84
N ASN A 152 4.16 -25.23 4.25
CA ASN A 152 5.47 -25.40 3.60
C ASN A 152 6.62 -24.78 4.39
N GLN A 153 6.40 -24.39 5.64
CA GLN A 153 7.34 -23.60 6.43
C GLN A 153 8.21 -24.43 7.36
N ASN A 154 7.82 -25.67 7.68
CA ASN A 154 8.66 -26.56 8.47
C ASN A 154 9.82 -27.12 7.64
N GLN A 155 10.92 -26.37 7.60
CA GLN A 155 12.18 -26.76 6.97
C GLN A 155 13.17 -27.38 7.97
N GLY A 156 12.74 -27.60 9.21
CA GLY A 156 13.60 -27.93 10.35
C GLY A 156 14.36 -26.71 10.88
N GLN A 157 15.31 -26.96 11.78
CA GLN A 157 16.15 -25.92 12.38
C GLN A 157 17.34 -25.58 11.46
N VAL A 158 17.01 -25.06 10.28
CA VAL A 158 17.95 -24.58 9.27
C VAL A 158 17.99 -23.07 9.32
N ASP A 159 19.18 -22.48 9.29
CA ASP A 159 19.37 -21.03 9.27
C ASP A 159 18.55 -20.36 8.13
N GLY A 160 17.68 -19.42 8.49
CA GLY A 160 16.72 -18.76 7.59
C GLY A 160 15.52 -19.62 7.20
N GLY A 161 15.36 -20.80 7.79
CA GLY A 161 14.23 -21.70 7.56
C GLY A 161 12.94 -21.10 8.14
N GLY A 162 11.85 -21.17 7.38
CA GLY A 162 10.54 -20.69 7.82
C GLY A 162 10.44 -19.18 8.04
N GLY A 163 11.40 -18.38 7.57
CA GLY A 163 11.41 -16.92 7.66
C GLY A 163 10.69 -16.23 6.50
N ASP A 164 9.43 -16.62 6.22
CA ASP A 164 8.68 -16.10 5.08
C ASP A 164 7.58 -15.09 5.48
N ASP A 165 7.53 -14.00 4.73
CA ASP A 165 6.43 -13.03 4.78
C ASP A 165 5.20 -13.51 4.01
N ALA A 166 3.99 -13.18 4.49
CA ALA A 166 2.79 -13.53 3.73
C ALA A 166 2.69 -12.72 2.42
N PHE A 167 3.03 -11.43 2.46
CA PHE A 167 3.10 -10.56 1.29
C PHE A 167 4.17 -9.48 1.49
N GLY A 168 4.88 -9.07 0.44
CA GLY A 168 5.86 -8.00 0.59
C GLY A 168 6.42 -7.43 -0.70
N GLY A 169 7.30 -6.44 -0.55
CA GLY A 169 7.99 -5.79 -1.67
C GLY A 169 9.15 -4.92 -1.19
N ILE A 170 10.31 -5.06 -1.82
CA ILE A 170 11.52 -4.32 -1.44
C ILE A 170 12.03 -3.58 -2.68
N ARG A 171 12.37 -2.29 -2.51
CA ARG A 171 12.91 -1.43 -3.59
C ARG A 171 11.96 -1.29 -4.78
N ASN A 172 10.66 -1.16 -4.51
CA ASN A 172 9.65 -0.88 -5.52
C ASN A 172 9.41 0.63 -5.63
N ASN A 173 9.29 1.13 -6.86
CA ASN A 173 8.96 2.52 -7.15
C ASN A 173 7.55 2.61 -7.73
N ARG A 174 6.71 3.52 -7.21
CA ARG A 174 5.29 3.67 -7.57
C ARG A 174 4.51 2.39 -7.23
N LEU A 175 4.16 2.26 -5.96
CA LEU A 175 3.47 1.10 -5.42
C LEU A 175 2.23 1.53 -4.64
N ILE A 176 1.08 0.94 -4.95
CA ILE A 176 -0.12 1.03 -4.12
C ILE A 176 -0.59 -0.37 -3.74
N ILE A 177 -0.70 -0.61 -2.44
CA ILE A 177 -1.40 -1.76 -1.88
C ILE A 177 -2.61 -1.22 -1.11
N ASP A 178 -3.81 -1.51 -1.61
CA ASP A 178 -5.07 -0.94 -1.12
C ASP A 178 -6.08 -2.04 -0.77
N HIS A 179 -6.70 -1.97 0.41
CA HIS A 179 -7.76 -2.90 0.80
C HIS A 179 -7.39 -4.39 0.68
N CYS A 180 -6.14 -4.77 0.98
CA CYS A 180 -5.74 -6.17 1.02
C CYS A 180 -5.77 -6.72 2.46
N SER A 181 -6.00 -8.02 2.59
CA SER A 181 -5.91 -8.71 3.90
C SER A 181 -4.76 -9.69 3.88
N MET A 182 -3.90 -9.62 4.89
CA MET A 182 -2.73 -10.47 5.04
C MET A 182 -2.77 -11.16 6.40
N SER A 183 -2.47 -12.46 6.43
CA SER A 183 -2.40 -13.23 7.69
C SER A 183 -1.51 -14.45 7.60
N TRP A 184 -1.16 -15.00 8.77
CA TRP A 184 -0.50 -16.30 8.92
C TRP A 184 0.86 -16.40 8.19
N SER A 185 1.68 -15.35 8.28
CA SER A 185 3.12 -15.41 7.97
C SER A 185 3.88 -16.21 9.05
N THR A 186 5.09 -16.65 8.74
CA THR A 186 6.00 -17.25 9.75
C THR A 186 7.16 -16.34 10.13
N ASP A 187 7.43 -15.32 9.32
CA ASP A 187 8.13 -14.09 9.71
C ASP A 187 7.10 -12.94 9.78
N GLU A 188 7.08 -12.00 8.81
CA GLU A 188 6.18 -10.85 8.89
C GLU A 188 4.93 -10.94 8.03
N VAL A 189 3.84 -10.37 8.52
CA VAL A 189 2.59 -10.37 7.75
C VAL A 189 2.76 -9.59 6.45
N PHE A 190 3.37 -8.41 6.52
CA PHE A 190 3.45 -7.50 5.39
C PHE A 190 4.62 -6.52 5.45
N SER A 191 5.72 -6.79 4.76
CA SER A 191 6.88 -5.87 4.68
C SER A 191 6.98 -5.14 3.34
N VAL A 192 7.08 -3.80 3.38
CA VAL A 192 7.30 -2.94 2.20
C VAL A 192 8.26 -1.81 2.54
N TYR A 193 9.47 -1.83 1.97
CA TYR A 193 10.50 -0.86 2.32
C TYR A 193 11.54 -0.64 1.21
N GLU A 194 12.40 0.38 1.40
CA GLU A 194 13.47 0.77 0.46
C GLU A 194 12.97 1.20 -0.94
N GLY A 195 11.66 1.43 -1.09
CA GLY A 195 11.04 1.91 -2.31
C GLY A 195 10.88 3.44 -2.36
N ASP A 196 10.17 3.92 -3.37
CA ASP A 196 9.79 5.33 -3.52
C ASP A 196 8.37 5.47 -4.06
N SER A 197 7.69 6.58 -3.73
CA SER A 197 6.31 6.86 -4.14
C SER A 197 5.36 5.70 -3.80
N THR A 198 5.30 5.34 -2.52
CA THR A 198 4.55 4.18 -2.03
C THR A 198 3.35 4.59 -1.19
N THR A 199 2.18 3.99 -1.42
CA THR A 199 1.01 4.11 -0.52
C THR A 199 0.55 2.73 -0.07
N LEU A 200 0.49 2.52 1.24
CA LEU A 200 -0.16 1.37 1.88
C LEU A 200 -1.42 1.87 2.57
N GLN A 201 -2.59 1.53 2.02
CA GLN A 201 -3.86 2.07 2.52
C GLN A 201 -4.94 1.02 2.76
N TRP A 202 -5.70 1.17 3.85
CA TRP A 202 -6.85 0.31 4.15
C TRP A 202 -6.54 -1.20 4.22
N ASN A 203 -5.31 -1.60 4.51
CA ASN A 203 -4.93 -3.01 4.59
C ASN A 203 -5.13 -3.58 5.99
N LEU A 204 -5.52 -4.86 6.07
CA LEU A 204 -5.67 -5.60 7.32
C LEU A 204 -4.52 -6.59 7.44
N MET A 205 -3.66 -6.42 8.44
CA MET A 205 -2.60 -7.35 8.79
C MET A 205 -2.96 -8.01 10.12
N SER A 206 -3.05 -9.33 10.14
CA SER A 206 -3.49 -10.04 11.34
C SER A 206 -2.83 -11.38 11.56
N GLU A 207 -2.66 -11.74 12.84
CA GLU A 207 -2.27 -13.08 13.26
C GLU A 207 -1.08 -13.67 12.47
N PRO A 208 0.08 -12.99 12.39
CA PRO A 208 1.32 -13.70 12.07
C PRO A 208 1.51 -14.84 13.06
N LEU A 209 2.08 -15.95 12.60
CA LEU A 209 2.29 -17.13 13.42
C LEU A 209 3.51 -16.92 14.30
N ASN A 210 3.30 -16.94 15.62
CA ASN A 210 4.29 -16.49 16.59
C ASN A 210 5.34 -17.56 16.86
N TYR A 211 4.97 -18.69 17.46
CA TYR A 211 5.88 -19.83 17.62
C TYR A 211 5.64 -20.87 16.53
N SER A 212 6.01 -20.52 15.29
CA SER A 212 5.90 -21.40 14.12
C SER A 212 7.26 -22.04 13.79
N TYR A 213 7.65 -22.09 12.51
CA TYR A 213 8.86 -22.77 12.05
C TYR A 213 10.00 -21.84 11.61
N HIS A 214 10.00 -20.57 12.07
CA HIS A 214 11.10 -19.63 11.81
C HIS A 214 12.31 -19.98 12.68
N PHE A 215 13.46 -20.21 12.05
CA PHE A 215 14.72 -20.51 12.73
C PHE A 215 15.88 -19.70 12.13
N GLU A 216 16.69 -19.06 12.98
CA GLU A 216 17.87 -18.30 12.58
C GLU A 216 19.16 -18.87 13.18
N LYS A 217 20.30 -18.51 12.59
CA LYS A 217 21.61 -18.92 13.09
C LYS A 217 21.83 -18.53 14.55
N GLY A 218 22.06 -19.54 15.38
CA GLY A 218 22.41 -19.38 16.79
C GLY A 218 21.24 -19.64 17.72
N ASP A 219 20.04 -19.86 17.18
CA ASP A 219 18.88 -20.25 17.95
C ASP A 219 19.00 -21.68 18.49
N LYS A 220 18.33 -21.90 19.62
CA LYS A 220 18.21 -23.22 20.26
C LYS A 220 16.83 -23.86 20.03
N ASP A 221 15.89 -23.07 19.53
CA ASP A 221 14.50 -23.43 19.27
C ASP A 221 13.94 -22.47 18.21
N PHE A 222 12.77 -22.77 17.65
CA PHE A 222 12.08 -21.85 16.74
C PHE A 222 11.78 -20.50 17.40
N GLU A 223 11.88 -19.44 16.63
CA GLU A 223 11.65 -18.07 17.10
C GLU A 223 10.18 -17.81 17.44
N ARG A 224 9.96 -16.81 18.31
CA ARG A 224 8.64 -16.21 18.57
C ARG A 224 8.45 -14.95 17.71
N HIS A 225 8.37 -15.16 16.39
CA HIS A 225 8.52 -14.12 15.37
C HIS A 225 7.20 -13.66 14.73
N GLY A 226 6.10 -13.65 15.47
CA GLY A 226 4.80 -13.28 14.90
C GLY A 226 4.69 -11.78 14.62
N PHE A 227 5.33 -11.23 13.58
CA PHE A 227 5.53 -9.78 13.43
C PHE A 227 4.67 -9.14 12.34
N GLY A 228 4.38 -7.84 12.47
CA GLY A 228 3.51 -7.12 11.54
C GLY A 228 4.19 -6.80 10.21
N GLY A 229 5.35 -6.14 10.24
CA GLY A 229 6.13 -5.84 9.03
C GLY A 229 7.18 -4.73 9.18
N ILE A 230 8.14 -4.73 8.27
CA ILE A 230 9.10 -3.65 8.07
C ILE A 230 8.56 -2.69 7.01
N TRP A 231 8.33 -1.44 7.39
CA TRP A 231 7.74 -0.43 6.51
C TRP A 231 8.69 0.75 6.31
N GLY A 232 8.79 1.28 5.09
CA GLY A 232 9.62 2.43 4.80
C GLY A 232 9.71 2.80 3.32
N GLY A 233 10.59 3.73 3.00
CA GLY A 233 10.79 4.22 1.63
C GLY A 233 11.07 5.72 1.56
N GLN A 234 11.60 6.17 0.41
CA GLN A 234 12.00 7.56 0.22
C GLN A 234 10.84 8.53 0.38
N HIS A 235 9.69 8.22 -0.25
CA HIS A 235 8.41 8.86 0.02
C HIS A 235 7.35 7.77 0.18
N ALA A 236 6.86 7.57 1.41
CA ALA A 236 5.87 6.54 1.69
C ALA A 236 4.72 7.07 2.56
N THR A 237 3.49 6.72 2.22
CA THR A 237 2.30 7.00 3.02
C THR A 237 1.65 5.69 3.44
N MET A 238 1.32 5.59 4.73
CA MET A 238 0.78 4.40 5.36
C MET A 238 -0.42 4.83 6.20
N HIS A 239 -1.63 4.67 5.67
CA HIS A 239 -2.82 5.19 6.32
C HIS A 239 -4.03 4.26 6.34
N HIS A 240 -4.84 4.37 7.39
CA HIS A 240 -6.07 3.59 7.57
C HIS A 240 -5.88 2.06 7.58
N ASN A 241 -4.68 1.58 7.89
CA ASN A 241 -4.42 0.15 8.02
C ASN A 241 -4.77 -0.34 9.42
N LEU A 242 -4.99 -1.65 9.55
CA LEU A 242 -5.19 -2.34 10.83
C LEU A 242 -4.08 -3.38 11.03
N PHE A 243 -3.31 -3.24 12.10
CA PHE A 243 -2.49 -4.31 12.65
C PHE A 243 -3.25 -4.97 13.81
N ALA A 244 -3.46 -6.28 13.75
CA ALA A 244 -4.21 -7.01 14.77
C ALA A 244 -3.48 -8.26 15.26
N SER A 245 -3.11 -8.25 16.55
CA SER A 245 -2.46 -9.37 17.22
C SER A 245 -1.11 -9.78 16.60
N CYS A 246 -0.24 -8.79 16.36
CA CYS A 246 1.16 -9.00 15.98
C CYS A 246 2.03 -8.89 17.24
N ASN A 247 2.96 -9.79 17.47
CA ASN A 247 3.86 -9.74 18.62
C ASN A 247 4.75 -8.48 18.62
N ASN A 248 5.19 -8.04 17.44
CA ASN A 248 6.06 -6.87 17.26
C ASN A 248 5.89 -6.25 15.85
N ARG A 249 6.67 -5.22 15.52
CA ARG A 249 6.78 -4.57 14.20
C ARG A 249 5.42 -4.12 13.66
N THR A 250 4.76 -3.15 14.29
CA THR A 250 3.46 -2.62 13.81
C THR A 250 3.49 -1.14 13.37
N PRO A 251 4.40 -0.68 12.48
CA PRO A 251 5.50 -1.41 11.85
C PRO A 251 6.85 -1.21 12.57
N ARG A 252 7.87 -1.95 12.15
CA ARG A 252 9.26 -1.49 12.31
C ARG A 252 9.56 -0.53 11.16
N PHE A 253 9.89 0.73 11.45
CA PHE A 253 10.35 1.62 10.40
C PHE A 253 11.72 1.19 9.89
N ASN A 254 11.89 1.17 8.58
CA ASN A 254 13.12 0.69 7.96
C ASN A 254 14.33 1.58 8.31
N GLY A 255 14.13 2.89 8.36
CA GLY A 255 15.21 3.87 8.48
C GLY A 255 16.05 3.95 7.21
N SER A 256 17.05 4.82 7.20
CA SER A 256 18.06 4.88 6.14
C SER A 256 19.14 3.78 6.27
N ARG A 257 18.85 2.71 7.02
CA ARG A 257 19.85 1.85 7.69
C ARG A 257 20.76 1.02 6.78
N TYR A 258 20.44 0.89 5.50
CA TYR A 258 21.26 0.14 4.56
C TYR A 258 22.43 0.98 4.05
N THR A 259 22.27 1.66 2.91
CA THR A 259 23.35 2.44 2.28
C THR A 259 22.98 3.90 2.06
N HIS A 260 21.95 4.39 2.75
CA HIS A 260 21.38 5.71 2.51
C HIS A 260 21.79 6.71 3.59
N PRO A 261 21.96 8.00 3.24
CA PRO A 261 22.18 9.03 4.23
C PRO A 261 20.93 9.27 5.10
N ALA A 262 21.13 9.90 6.26
CA ALA A 262 20.02 10.42 7.05
C ALA A 262 19.16 11.40 6.20
N GLY A 263 17.84 11.32 6.36
CA GLY A 263 16.85 12.06 5.60
C GLY A 263 16.37 11.37 4.32
N TYR A 264 16.96 10.23 3.94
CA TYR A 264 16.51 9.47 2.77
C TYR A 264 15.08 8.95 2.93
N GLU A 265 14.78 8.25 4.03
CA GLU A 265 13.44 7.72 4.29
C GLU A 265 12.49 8.81 4.83
N ASN A 266 11.33 8.96 4.20
CA ASN A 266 10.28 9.90 4.62
C ASN A 266 8.92 9.20 4.61
N VAL A 267 8.30 9.06 5.78
CA VAL A 267 7.10 8.27 5.98
C VAL A 267 5.98 9.06 6.64
N ASP A 268 4.78 8.95 6.09
CA ASP A 268 3.55 9.44 6.69
C ASP A 268 2.70 8.28 7.23
N PHE A 269 2.78 8.03 8.54
CA PHE A 269 2.06 6.98 9.24
C PHE A 269 0.87 7.58 10.00
N ARG A 270 -0.32 7.53 9.40
CA ARG A 270 -1.50 8.22 9.95
C ARG A 270 -2.80 7.43 9.94
N ASN A 271 -3.67 7.67 10.92
CA ASN A 271 -4.99 7.04 11.01
C ASN A 271 -4.99 5.50 10.96
N ASN A 272 -3.89 4.86 11.34
CA ASN A 272 -3.83 3.41 11.48
C ASN A 272 -4.38 2.96 12.84
N VAL A 273 -4.91 1.74 12.90
CA VAL A 273 -5.33 1.08 14.13
C VAL A 273 -4.33 -0.02 14.47
N LEU A 274 -3.77 0.04 15.67
CA LEU A 274 -2.82 -0.94 16.18
C LEU A 274 -3.46 -1.63 17.37
N TYR A 275 -3.77 -2.91 17.21
CA TYR A 275 -4.48 -3.69 18.23
C TYR A 275 -3.66 -4.88 18.70
N ASN A 276 -3.60 -5.04 20.03
CA ASN A 276 -3.11 -6.26 20.68
C ASN A 276 -1.68 -6.64 20.30
N TRP A 277 -0.77 -5.64 20.22
CA TRP A 277 0.65 -5.94 20.05
C TRP A 277 1.20 -6.71 21.25
N GLY A 278 2.28 -7.48 21.10
CA GLY A 278 2.85 -8.30 22.16
C GLY A 278 3.98 -7.63 22.94
N GLU A 279 5.19 -7.79 22.43
CA GLU A 279 6.46 -7.29 22.98
C GLU A 279 6.71 -5.81 22.73
N ASN A 280 6.33 -5.29 21.56
CA ASN A 280 6.53 -3.90 21.17
C ASN A 280 5.61 -3.54 19.99
N ASN A 281 5.56 -2.27 19.59
CA ASN A 281 4.72 -1.81 18.47
C ASN A 281 5.54 -1.10 17.37
N VAL A 282 5.46 0.23 17.29
CA VAL A 282 6.17 1.07 16.33
C VAL A 282 7.57 1.37 16.86
N TYR A 283 8.62 1.05 16.08
CA TYR A 283 10.00 1.28 16.51
C TYR A 283 10.97 1.46 15.35
N ALA A 284 12.24 1.68 15.69
CA ALA A 284 13.36 1.93 14.78
C ALA A 284 13.28 3.30 14.07
N GLY A 285 13.48 3.36 12.76
CA GLY A 285 13.46 4.59 11.99
C GLY A 285 14.78 5.37 12.03
N GLU A 286 15.89 4.64 11.99
CA GLU A 286 17.24 5.19 12.08
C GLU A 286 17.47 6.20 10.94
N GLY A 287 17.76 7.47 11.27
CA GLY A 287 18.05 8.52 10.31
C GLY A 287 16.91 8.97 9.38
N GLY A 288 15.67 8.47 9.51
CA GLY A 288 14.54 8.86 8.65
C GLY A 288 13.71 10.04 9.19
N ASN A 289 12.66 10.41 8.46
CA ASN A 289 11.68 11.44 8.82
C ASN A 289 10.27 10.84 8.86
N TYR A 290 9.52 11.04 9.95
CA TYR A 290 8.26 10.34 10.19
C TYR A 290 7.17 11.27 10.70
N ASN A 291 6.01 11.27 10.04
CA ASN A 291 4.77 11.72 10.65
C ASN A 291 4.09 10.51 11.32
N ILE A 292 3.74 10.64 12.60
CA ILE A 292 2.94 9.66 13.34
C ILE A 292 1.71 10.40 13.84
N VAL A 293 0.63 10.37 13.06
CA VAL A 293 -0.51 11.28 13.23
C VAL A 293 -1.83 10.53 13.39
N ASN A 294 -2.58 10.83 14.45
CA ASN A 294 -3.94 10.34 14.66
C ASN A 294 -4.10 8.80 14.53
N ASN A 295 -3.09 8.03 14.92
CA ASN A 295 -3.21 6.57 15.00
C ASN A 295 -3.89 6.16 16.31
N TYR A 296 -4.60 5.03 16.30
CA TYR A 296 -5.30 4.48 17.46
C TYR A 296 -4.58 3.24 18.01
N TYR A 297 -4.01 3.36 19.20
CA TYR A 297 -3.29 2.29 19.89
C TYR A 297 -4.22 1.65 20.92
N LYS A 298 -4.66 0.43 20.61
CA LYS A 298 -5.55 -0.38 21.46
C LYS A 298 -4.80 -1.59 22.02
N HIS A 299 -4.46 -1.56 23.31
CA HIS A 299 -3.89 -2.74 23.95
C HIS A 299 -4.93 -3.88 24.01
N GLY A 300 -4.45 -5.13 24.00
CA GLY A 300 -5.27 -6.33 24.13
C GLY A 300 -4.66 -7.34 25.10
N PRO A 301 -5.23 -8.56 25.19
CA PRO A 301 -4.78 -9.60 26.12
C PRO A 301 -3.31 -10.03 25.97
N SER A 302 -2.73 -9.88 24.77
CA SER A 302 -1.34 -10.22 24.49
C SER A 302 -0.37 -9.07 24.76
N THR A 303 -0.87 -7.86 25.00
CA THR A 303 -0.01 -6.68 25.21
C THR A 303 0.63 -6.68 26.57
N LYS A 304 1.98 -6.72 26.59
CA LYS A 304 2.75 -6.60 27.82
C LYS A 304 2.50 -5.26 28.50
N GLU A 305 2.44 -5.29 29.83
CA GLU A 305 2.21 -4.08 30.63
C GLU A 305 3.27 -3.00 30.40
N SER A 306 4.53 -3.39 30.20
CA SER A 306 5.66 -2.46 29.97
C SER A 306 5.56 -1.66 28.66
N VAL A 307 4.73 -2.08 27.70
CA VAL A 307 4.60 -1.42 26.39
C VAL A 307 3.17 -1.00 26.04
N ARG A 308 2.18 -1.23 26.93
CA ARG A 308 0.77 -0.90 26.65
C ARG A 308 0.52 0.60 26.38
N ALA A 309 1.35 1.47 26.93
CA ALA A 309 1.26 2.93 26.77
C ALA A 309 2.31 3.50 25.79
N ARG A 310 3.08 2.63 25.12
CA ARG A 310 4.12 3.04 24.18
C ARG A 310 3.50 3.49 22.85
N VAL A 311 3.97 4.61 22.33
CA VAL A 311 3.64 5.14 20.99
C VAL A 311 4.75 4.82 20.01
N LEU A 312 6.02 4.93 20.44
CA LEU A 312 7.17 4.81 19.56
C LEU A 312 8.44 4.44 20.36
N ASN A 313 9.32 3.64 19.75
CA ASN A 313 10.65 3.33 20.28
C ASN A 313 11.75 3.56 19.22
N PRO A 314 12.27 4.81 19.10
CA PRO A 314 13.24 5.18 18.06
C PRO A 314 14.62 4.56 18.28
N TYR A 315 15.29 4.18 17.19
CA TYR A 315 16.66 3.62 17.21
C TYR A 315 17.63 4.56 16.49
N LYS A 316 18.93 4.37 16.74
CA LYS A 316 20.06 4.96 16.02
C LYS A 316 21.07 3.85 15.68
N LEU A 317 21.95 4.10 14.71
CA LEU A 317 23.09 3.24 14.43
C LEU A 317 24.38 3.98 14.78
N GLU A 318 25.05 3.58 15.85
CA GLU A 318 26.30 4.24 16.27
C GLU A 318 27.55 3.69 15.58
N LYS A 319 27.48 2.45 15.09
CA LYS A 319 28.62 1.70 14.56
C LYS A 319 28.26 1.06 13.24
N GLY A 320 29.28 0.70 12.46
CA GLY A 320 29.13 0.07 11.14
C GLY A 320 29.46 1.03 10.00
N PRO A 321 29.29 0.58 8.75
CA PRO A 321 29.69 1.35 7.57
C PRO A 321 28.83 2.58 7.30
N ASN A 322 27.63 2.66 7.91
CA ASN A 322 26.70 3.78 7.76
C ASN A 322 26.07 4.14 9.13
N PRO A 323 26.80 4.85 10.01
CA PRO A 323 26.25 5.32 11.27
C PRO A 323 25.15 6.35 11.00
N LEU A 324 24.03 6.23 11.72
CA LEU A 324 22.85 7.07 11.55
C LEU A 324 22.37 7.57 12.91
N PRO A 325 21.95 8.85 13.01
CA PRO A 325 21.32 9.36 14.21
C PRO A 325 19.92 8.73 14.40
N TYR A 326 19.25 9.09 15.48
CA TYR A 326 17.80 8.91 15.54
C TYR A 326 17.12 9.65 14.39
N GLY A 327 16.00 9.10 13.91
CA GLY A 327 15.14 9.82 12.99
C GLY A 327 14.52 11.09 13.58
N LYS A 328 13.87 11.87 12.73
CA LYS A 328 13.03 13.00 13.10
C LYS A 328 11.58 12.58 13.08
N PHE A 329 10.83 12.89 14.13
CA PHE A 329 9.46 12.43 14.31
C PHE A 329 8.54 13.60 14.64
N TYR A 330 7.46 13.73 13.87
CA TYR A 330 6.33 14.59 14.18
C TYR A 330 5.19 13.72 14.74
N LEU A 331 4.88 13.87 16.03
CA LEU A 331 3.81 13.12 16.71
C LEU A 331 2.66 14.06 17.04
N SER A 332 1.45 13.74 16.56
CA SER A 332 0.26 14.53 16.86
C SER A 332 -1.02 13.69 16.90
N GLY A 333 -1.87 13.95 17.90
CA GLY A 333 -3.24 13.42 18.01
C GLY A 333 -3.38 11.89 18.05
N ASN A 334 -2.31 11.14 18.31
CA ASN A 334 -2.41 9.69 18.52
C ASN A 334 -3.18 9.39 19.81
N TYR A 335 -4.08 8.43 19.75
CA TYR A 335 -4.89 7.98 20.88
C TYR A 335 -4.33 6.68 21.44
N VAL A 336 -4.07 6.64 22.74
CA VAL A 336 -3.53 5.46 23.43
C VAL A 336 -4.52 5.04 24.52
N ASP A 337 -5.26 3.96 24.25
CA ASP A 337 -6.34 3.41 25.09
C ASP A 337 -5.87 3.18 26.54
N ALA A 338 -4.61 2.76 26.72
CA ALA A 338 -4.04 2.48 28.04
C ALA A 338 -3.62 3.73 28.85
N SER A 339 -3.59 4.93 28.26
CA SER A 339 -3.10 6.13 28.96
C SER A 339 -3.66 7.43 28.39
N ALA A 340 -4.54 8.07 29.18
CA ALA A 340 -5.04 9.42 28.89
C ALA A 340 -3.91 10.46 28.86
N GLU A 341 -2.85 10.26 29.64
CA GLU A 341 -1.71 11.18 29.68
C GLU A 341 -0.88 11.12 28.41
N VAL A 342 -0.59 9.91 27.91
CA VAL A 342 0.10 9.75 26.62
C VAL A 342 -0.80 10.20 25.46
N THR A 343 -2.11 10.00 25.57
CA THR A 343 -3.08 10.52 24.59
C THR A 343 -3.02 12.05 24.49
N ARG A 344 -2.96 12.76 25.61
CA ARG A 344 -2.80 14.23 25.62
C ARG A 344 -1.41 14.69 25.18
N HIS A 345 -0.38 13.91 25.52
CA HIS A 345 1.02 14.27 25.32
C HIS A 345 1.80 13.09 24.75
N ASN A 346 1.66 12.84 23.44
CA ASN A 346 2.19 11.64 22.77
C ASN A 346 3.68 11.36 23.04
N TRP A 347 4.50 12.40 23.18
CA TRP A 347 5.93 12.26 23.50
C TRP A 347 6.22 11.57 24.85
N ARG A 348 5.26 11.51 25.78
CA ARG A 348 5.38 10.72 27.02
C ARG A 348 5.31 9.22 26.78
N GLY A 349 4.77 8.79 25.64
CA GLY A 349 4.76 7.38 25.21
C GLY A 349 5.98 6.99 24.37
N VAL A 350 6.98 7.87 24.25
CA VAL A 350 8.20 7.60 23.47
C VAL A 350 9.31 7.11 24.40
N THR A 351 9.95 6.01 24.05
CA THR A 351 11.14 5.50 24.75
C THR A 351 12.28 5.38 23.75
N MET A 352 13.31 6.21 23.85
CA MET A 352 14.48 6.13 22.98
C MET A 352 15.28 4.86 23.28
N GLN A 353 15.58 4.05 22.27
CA GLN A 353 16.41 2.85 22.46
C GLN A 353 17.86 3.28 22.75
N ASP A 354 18.34 3.05 23.97
CA ASP A 354 19.67 3.46 24.42
C ASP A 354 19.93 4.98 24.28
N GLY A 355 18.88 5.77 24.52
CA GLY A 355 18.91 7.23 24.35
C GLY A 355 18.75 8.04 25.64
N THR A 356 19.06 9.33 25.52
CA THR A 356 18.97 10.33 26.57
C THR A 356 17.81 11.31 26.35
N ALA A 357 17.57 12.19 27.32
CA ALA A 357 16.62 13.29 27.15
C ALA A 357 17.06 14.27 26.04
N ALA A 358 18.37 14.46 25.84
CA ALA A 358 18.89 15.30 24.76
C ALA A 358 18.60 14.69 23.39
N ASP A 359 18.76 13.36 23.25
CA ASP A 359 18.38 12.64 22.03
C ASP A 359 16.88 12.78 21.73
N THR A 360 16.05 12.74 22.77
CA THR A 360 14.61 12.95 22.63
C THR A 360 14.31 14.33 22.06
N THR A 361 14.95 15.38 22.56
CA THR A 361 14.80 16.75 22.03
C THR A 361 15.25 16.85 20.58
N LEU A 362 16.38 16.23 20.22
CA LEU A 362 16.89 16.22 18.85
C LEU A 362 16.00 15.44 17.89
N ALA A 363 15.31 14.40 18.35
CA ALA A 363 14.44 13.58 17.51
C ALA A 363 13.08 14.25 17.21
N LYS A 364 12.68 15.30 17.96
CA LYS A 364 11.38 15.96 17.72
C LYS A 364 11.40 16.81 16.47
N ALA A 365 10.34 16.73 15.68
CA ALA A 365 9.99 17.69 14.65
C ALA A 365 8.72 18.45 15.07
N ASP A 366 8.74 19.78 14.91
CA ASP A 366 7.60 20.65 15.29
C ASP A 366 6.55 20.80 14.19
N LYS A 367 6.90 20.42 12.95
CA LYS A 367 6.03 20.46 11.78
C LYS A 367 6.01 19.09 11.09
N PRO A 368 4.87 18.71 10.47
CA PRO A 368 4.82 17.50 9.68
C PRO A 368 5.67 17.63 8.41
N PHE A 369 6.17 16.50 7.93
CA PHE A 369 6.81 16.36 6.62
C PHE A 369 5.74 16.26 5.53
N ASP A 370 5.89 16.98 4.41
CA ASP A 370 4.92 16.96 3.31
C ASP A 370 5.17 15.76 2.37
N LEU A 371 4.22 14.82 2.34
CA LEU A 371 4.24 13.63 1.47
C LEU A 371 2.99 13.55 0.59
N GLY A 372 2.29 14.68 0.43
CA GLY A 372 1.03 14.77 -0.28
C GLY A 372 -0.21 14.63 0.60
N PRO A 373 -1.39 14.93 0.04
CA PRO A 373 -2.63 14.98 0.80
C PRO A 373 -3.10 13.57 1.19
N VAL A 374 -3.62 13.48 2.42
CA VAL A 374 -4.32 12.32 2.95
C VAL A 374 -5.51 12.81 3.77
N THR A 375 -6.70 12.31 3.47
CA THR A 375 -7.89 12.59 4.27
C THR A 375 -7.64 12.12 5.70
N THR A 376 -7.64 13.05 6.64
CA THR A 376 -7.20 12.79 8.02
C THR A 376 -8.35 13.04 8.99
N GLN A 377 -8.74 12.01 9.75
CA GLN A 377 -9.71 12.13 10.85
C GLN A 377 -8.99 12.14 12.20
N SER A 378 -9.72 12.40 13.30
CA SER A 378 -9.20 12.11 14.63
C SER A 378 -8.92 10.61 14.79
N ALA A 379 -8.06 10.22 15.74
CA ALA A 379 -7.74 8.80 15.96
C ALA A 379 -8.99 7.96 16.29
N GLN A 380 -9.96 8.51 17.03
CA GLN A 380 -11.20 7.81 17.36
C GLN A 380 -12.15 7.66 16.17
N GLU A 381 -12.24 8.66 15.29
CA GLU A 381 -12.98 8.55 14.03
C GLU A 381 -12.30 7.55 13.09
N ALA A 382 -10.96 7.62 12.98
CA ALA A 382 -10.15 6.68 12.23
C ALA A 382 -10.40 5.24 12.69
N TYR A 383 -10.42 4.98 14.00
CA TYR A 383 -10.79 3.67 14.56
C TYR A 383 -12.13 3.17 14.01
N THR A 384 -13.15 4.02 13.98
CA THR A 384 -14.49 3.66 13.50
C THR A 384 -14.48 3.34 12.00
N VAL A 385 -13.89 4.22 11.17
CA VAL A 385 -13.91 4.03 9.72
C VAL A 385 -13.01 2.89 9.27
N VAL A 386 -11.84 2.70 9.90
CA VAL A 386 -10.91 1.59 9.63
C VAL A 386 -11.62 0.26 9.88
N LEU A 387 -12.23 0.07 11.05
CA LEU A 387 -12.90 -1.21 11.34
C LEU A 387 -14.07 -1.50 10.37
N ALA A 388 -14.73 -0.47 9.86
CA ALA A 388 -15.79 -0.62 8.88
C ALA A 388 -15.27 -1.04 7.49
N GLN A 389 -14.07 -0.62 7.08
CA GLN A 389 -13.65 -0.68 5.66
C GLN A 389 -12.38 -1.47 5.38
N VAL A 390 -11.51 -1.67 6.38
CA VAL A 390 -10.18 -2.26 6.21
C VAL A 390 -10.19 -3.69 5.64
N GLY A 391 -9.16 -4.03 4.89
CA GLY A 391 -8.95 -5.36 4.30
C GLY A 391 -9.71 -5.57 2.99
N ALA A 392 -9.67 -6.81 2.50
CA ALA A 392 -10.39 -7.25 1.31
C ALA A 392 -11.90 -7.29 1.57
N THR A 393 -12.55 -6.13 1.38
CA THR A 393 -14.00 -5.94 1.58
C THR A 393 -14.81 -6.07 0.30
N ARG A 394 -14.16 -6.32 -0.85
CA ARG A 394 -14.82 -6.60 -2.12
C ARG A 394 -14.48 -8.00 -2.62
N PRO A 395 -15.47 -8.71 -3.20
CA PRO A 395 -16.91 -8.36 -3.22
C PRO A 395 -17.57 -8.36 -1.84
N ARG A 396 -16.97 -9.07 -0.88
CA ARG A 396 -17.42 -9.16 0.51
C ARG A 396 -16.23 -9.43 1.42
N ARG A 397 -16.29 -9.00 2.68
CA ARG A 397 -15.36 -9.38 3.76
C ARG A 397 -15.66 -10.81 4.25
N ASP A 398 -14.66 -11.69 4.30
CA ASP A 398 -14.85 -13.07 4.75
C ASP A 398 -14.95 -13.25 6.27
N THR A 399 -15.17 -14.49 6.71
CA THR A 399 -15.41 -14.83 8.11
C THR A 399 -14.18 -14.63 9.01
N LEU A 400 -12.96 -14.75 8.48
CA LEU A 400 -11.74 -14.50 9.25
C LEU A 400 -11.62 -12.99 9.55
N ASP A 401 -11.67 -12.15 8.52
CA ASP A 401 -11.52 -10.70 8.70
C ASP A 401 -12.66 -10.14 9.56
N GLN A 402 -13.89 -10.66 9.41
CA GLN A 402 -15.01 -10.35 10.31
C GLN A 402 -14.70 -10.72 11.77
N ARG A 403 -14.10 -11.89 12.02
CA ARG A 403 -13.67 -12.31 13.36
C ARG A 403 -12.57 -11.39 13.89
N ILE A 404 -11.58 -11.02 13.08
CA ILE A 404 -10.51 -10.10 13.48
C ILE A 404 -11.08 -8.75 13.89
N VAL A 405 -11.94 -8.14 13.08
CA VAL A 405 -12.58 -6.86 13.43
C VAL A 405 -13.42 -7.00 14.71
N ARG A 406 -14.17 -8.10 14.87
CA ARG A 406 -14.88 -8.38 16.13
C ARG A 406 -13.94 -8.47 17.33
N ASN A 407 -12.79 -9.13 17.17
CA ASN A 407 -11.79 -9.25 18.23
C ASN A 407 -11.20 -7.89 18.61
N VAL A 408 -10.99 -6.98 17.66
CA VAL A 408 -10.54 -5.60 17.95
C VAL A 408 -11.60 -4.87 18.77
N MET A 409 -12.88 -4.94 18.34
CA MET A 409 -13.99 -4.27 19.01
C MET A 409 -14.22 -4.78 20.44
N THR A 410 -14.14 -6.10 20.63
CA THR A 410 -14.45 -6.78 21.90
C THR A 410 -13.21 -7.03 22.77
N ARG A 411 -12.02 -6.68 22.28
CA ARG A 411 -10.73 -6.88 22.95
C ARG A 411 -10.45 -8.36 23.30
N THR A 412 -10.72 -9.28 22.37
CA THR A 412 -10.59 -10.74 22.59
C THR A 412 -9.53 -11.43 21.71
N GLY A 413 -8.78 -10.67 20.90
CA GLY A 413 -7.68 -11.20 20.09
C GLY A 413 -6.53 -11.78 20.91
N ARG A 414 -5.69 -12.61 20.28
CA ARG A 414 -4.50 -13.25 20.86
C ARG A 414 -3.43 -13.49 19.80
N LEU A 415 -2.17 -13.55 20.21
CA LEU A 415 -1.12 -14.17 19.41
C LEU A 415 -1.42 -15.67 19.21
N ILE A 416 -1.09 -16.20 18.04
CA ILE A 416 -1.31 -17.61 17.69
C ILE A 416 -0.04 -18.21 17.11
N ASP A 417 0.13 -19.52 17.24
CA ASP A 417 1.34 -20.22 16.78
C ASP A 417 1.12 -20.95 15.44
N VAL A 418 -0.13 -21.35 15.16
CA VAL A 418 -0.57 -21.99 13.91
C VAL A 418 -1.93 -21.41 13.52
N GLN A 419 -2.22 -21.30 12.22
CA GLN A 419 -3.49 -20.77 11.71
C GLN A 419 -4.71 -21.36 12.44
N GLY A 420 -5.71 -20.53 12.71
CA GLY A 420 -6.89 -20.94 13.51
C GLY A 420 -6.63 -20.98 15.03
N GLY A 421 -5.39 -20.75 15.48
CA GLY A 421 -5.04 -20.70 16.90
C GLY A 421 -4.76 -22.05 17.53
N TYR A 422 -4.31 -23.02 16.72
CA TYR A 422 -3.82 -24.31 17.18
C TYR A 422 -2.41 -24.19 17.80
N PRO A 423 -1.98 -25.18 18.62
CA PRO A 423 -0.61 -25.24 19.13
C PRO A 423 0.42 -25.52 18.02
N HIS A 424 1.66 -25.10 18.25
CA HIS A 424 2.83 -25.48 17.44
C HIS A 424 2.88 -27.01 17.19
N GLY A 425 3.34 -27.41 16.02
CA GLY A 425 3.46 -28.82 15.62
C GLY A 425 2.14 -29.48 15.19
N THR A 426 1.02 -28.74 15.17
CA THR A 426 -0.26 -29.26 14.67
C THR A 426 -0.13 -29.61 13.19
N PRO A 427 -0.47 -30.86 12.76
CA PRO A 427 -0.39 -31.24 11.36
C PRO A 427 -1.29 -30.39 10.46
N TYR A 428 -0.81 -30.08 9.25
CA TYR A 428 -1.59 -29.31 8.26
C TYR A 428 -2.95 -29.95 7.94
N SER A 429 -3.04 -31.28 7.96
CA SER A 429 -4.31 -32.00 7.75
C SER A 429 -5.41 -31.60 8.73
N VAL A 430 -5.05 -31.08 9.90
CA VAL A 430 -5.96 -30.51 10.91
C VAL A 430 -6.12 -29.01 10.72
N SER A 431 -5.01 -28.28 10.63
CA SER A 431 -5.02 -26.81 10.65
C SER A 431 -5.53 -26.17 9.35
N GLN A 432 -5.56 -26.90 8.23
CA GLN A 432 -6.13 -26.45 6.95
C GLN A 432 -7.61 -26.01 7.04
N LYS A 433 -8.34 -26.47 8.07
CA LYS A 433 -9.73 -26.05 8.33
C LYS A 433 -9.86 -24.59 8.79
N ALA A 434 -8.73 -23.91 9.06
CA ALA A 434 -8.71 -22.51 9.49
C ALA A 434 -9.04 -21.52 8.36
N TRP A 435 -8.77 -21.86 7.09
CA TRP A 435 -9.11 -20.98 5.97
C TRP A 435 -10.63 -20.87 5.84
N PRO A 436 -11.17 -19.65 5.72
CA PRO A 436 -12.55 -19.46 5.31
C PRO A 436 -12.84 -20.14 3.97
N GLU A 437 -13.95 -20.88 3.92
CA GLU A 437 -14.52 -21.29 2.64
C GLU A 437 -15.06 -20.04 1.93
N LEU A 438 -14.54 -19.75 0.74
CA LEU A 438 -15.00 -18.66 -0.11
C LEU A 438 -16.03 -19.21 -1.10
N LYS A 439 -17.29 -18.79 -0.95
CA LYS A 439 -18.36 -19.28 -1.82
C LYS A 439 -18.21 -18.67 -3.21
N SER A 440 -18.28 -19.54 -4.21
CA SER A 440 -18.16 -19.12 -5.60
C SER A 440 -19.51 -18.68 -6.17
N ALA A 441 -19.46 -17.76 -7.14
CA ALA A 441 -20.60 -17.42 -7.98
C ALA A 441 -20.14 -17.36 -9.44
N ALA A 442 -21.09 -17.46 -10.36
CA ALA A 442 -20.78 -17.29 -11.78
C ALA A 442 -20.23 -15.88 -12.03
N ALA A 443 -19.16 -15.80 -12.82
CA ALA A 443 -18.71 -14.55 -13.38
C ALA A 443 -19.81 -13.93 -14.26
N PRO A 444 -19.99 -12.60 -14.25
CA PRO A 444 -20.73 -11.92 -15.30
C PRO A 444 -20.15 -12.24 -16.68
N VAL A 445 -21.01 -12.26 -17.69
CA VAL A 445 -20.61 -12.43 -19.09
C VAL A 445 -19.83 -11.20 -19.54
N ASP A 446 -18.71 -11.45 -20.23
CA ASP A 446 -17.82 -10.50 -20.89
C ASP A 446 -17.51 -11.16 -22.25
N THR A 447 -18.18 -10.68 -23.30
CA THR A 447 -18.23 -11.34 -24.62
C THR A 447 -16.94 -11.12 -25.42
N ASP A 448 -16.24 -10.01 -25.21
CA ASP A 448 -15.02 -9.67 -25.95
C ASP A 448 -13.73 -9.77 -25.11
N HIS A 449 -13.85 -10.18 -23.85
CA HIS A 449 -12.76 -10.51 -22.94
C HIS A 449 -11.87 -9.31 -22.61
N ASP A 450 -12.48 -8.14 -22.46
CA ASP A 450 -11.77 -6.89 -22.20
C ASP A 450 -11.73 -6.49 -20.71
N GLY A 451 -12.32 -7.35 -19.87
CA GLY A 451 -12.35 -7.22 -18.42
C GLY A 451 -13.56 -6.45 -17.91
N MET A 452 -14.45 -6.00 -18.79
CA MET A 452 -15.70 -5.31 -18.46
C MET A 452 -16.90 -6.20 -18.86
N PRO A 453 -17.88 -6.42 -17.95
CA PRO A 453 -19.07 -7.20 -18.30
C PRO A 453 -19.99 -6.50 -19.30
N ASP A 454 -20.61 -7.27 -20.20
CA ASP A 454 -21.54 -6.77 -21.23
C ASP A 454 -22.64 -5.86 -20.66
N ALA A 455 -23.15 -6.22 -19.49
CA ALA A 455 -24.20 -5.47 -18.81
C ALA A 455 -23.71 -4.10 -18.32
N TRP A 456 -22.46 -4.02 -17.85
CA TRP A 456 -21.85 -2.75 -17.46
C TRP A 456 -21.57 -1.89 -18.68
N GLU A 457 -20.98 -2.47 -19.73
CA GLU A 457 -20.70 -1.78 -20.99
C GLU A 457 -21.96 -1.18 -21.63
N THR A 458 -23.03 -1.98 -21.70
CA THR A 458 -24.35 -1.53 -22.19
C THR A 458 -24.86 -0.35 -21.35
N SER A 459 -24.69 -0.39 -20.02
CA SER A 459 -25.09 0.72 -19.13
C SER A 459 -24.28 2.00 -19.37
N GLN A 460 -23.04 1.87 -19.84
CA GLN A 460 -22.17 2.98 -20.22
C GLN A 460 -22.29 3.39 -21.69
N ARG A 461 -23.20 2.75 -22.44
CA ARG A 461 -23.43 2.99 -23.89
C ARG A 461 -22.19 2.76 -24.75
N ILE A 462 -21.37 1.77 -24.38
CA ILE A 462 -20.26 1.25 -25.18
C ILE A 462 -20.62 -0.14 -25.73
N ASN A 463 -19.76 -0.75 -26.56
CA ASN A 463 -20.15 -1.91 -27.37
C ASN A 463 -19.55 -3.19 -26.77
N PRO A 464 -20.37 -4.13 -26.24
CA PRO A 464 -19.92 -5.39 -25.61
C PRO A 464 -19.20 -6.41 -26.52
N LYS A 465 -18.77 -5.97 -27.70
CA LYS A 465 -18.13 -6.77 -28.74
C LYS A 465 -16.91 -6.03 -29.31
N ASP A 466 -16.46 -4.94 -28.69
CA ASP A 466 -15.32 -4.12 -29.08
C ASP A 466 -14.33 -3.99 -27.92
N ALA A 467 -13.49 -5.01 -27.75
CA ALA A 467 -12.52 -5.06 -26.67
C ALA A 467 -11.52 -3.88 -26.66
N SER A 468 -11.42 -3.11 -27.75
CA SER A 468 -10.56 -1.92 -27.77
C SER A 468 -11.10 -0.80 -26.88
N ASP A 469 -12.38 -0.85 -26.52
CA ASP A 469 -13.07 0.20 -25.81
C ASP A 469 -12.69 0.30 -24.32
N ARG A 470 -12.15 -0.78 -23.73
CA ARG A 470 -11.42 -0.75 -22.44
C ARG A 470 -10.41 0.38 -22.32
N GLY A 471 -9.80 0.77 -23.44
CA GLY A 471 -8.76 1.81 -23.53
C GLY A 471 -9.30 3.21 -23.80
N LYS A 472 -10.61 3.37 -24.09
CA LYS A 472 -11.22 4.70 -24.32
C LYS A 472 -11.21 5.48 -23.00
N THR A 473 -10.68 6.70 -23.05
CA THR A 473 -10.62 7.59 -21.88
C THR A 473 -11.91 8.38 -21.76
N SER A 474 -12.54 8.31 -20.58
CA SER A 474 -13.71 9.12 -20.23
C SER A 474 -13.33 10.56 -19.86
N PRO A 475 -14.28 11.53 -19.83
CA PRO A 475 -14.00 12.91 -19.46
C PRO A 475 -13.39 13.11 -18.06
N ASN A 476 -13.55 12.12 -17.17
CA ASN A 476 -12.93 12.10 -15.83
C ASN A 476 -11.45 11.65 -15.83
N GLY A 477 -10.87 11.38 -17.00
CA GLY A 477 -9.47 11.04 -17.20
C GLY A 477 -9.11 9.55 -17.02
N TYR A 478 -10.06 8.71 -16.61
CA TYR A 478 -9.87 7.26 -16.48
C TYR A 478 -10.29 6.52 -17.75
N THR A 479 -9.66 5.37 -18.04
CA THR A 479 -10.14 4.49 -19.11
C THR A 479 -11.48 3.84 -18.74
N MET A 480 -12.21 3.30 -19.72
CA MET A 480 -13.45 2.56 -19.44
C MET A 480 -13.19 1.40 -18.48
N LEU A 481 -12.11 0.64 -18.66
CA LEU A 481 -11.74 -0.43 -17.72
C LEU A 481 -11.53 0.11 -16.30
N GLU A 482 -10.80 1.20 -16.15
CA GLU A 482 -10.60 1.81 -14.83
C GLU A 482 -11.93 2.28 -14.22
N ASN A 483 -12.84 2.87 -15.00
CA ASN A 483 -14.17 3.25 -14.52
C ASN A 483 -14.98 2.04 -14.04
N TYR A 484 -14.91 0.91 -14.76
CA TYR A 484 -15.52 -0.33 -14.29
C TYR A 484 -14.91 -0.78 -12.97
N LEU A 485 -13.58 -0.87 -12.88
CA LEU A 485 -12.87 -1.26 -11.65
C LEU A 485 -13.18 -0.35 -10.46
N ASN A 486 -13.31 0.95 -10.71
CA ASN A 486 -13.65 1.96 -9.70
C ASN A 486 -15.10 1.82 -9.23
N SER A 487 -16.03 1.47 -10.13
CA SER A 487 -17.44 1.26 -9.78
C SER A 487 -17.65 0.08 -8.81
N LEU A 488 -16.81 -0.96 -8.92
CA LEU A 488 -16.81 -2.10 -8.00
C LEU A 488 -16.20 -1.77 -6.63
N ALA A 489 -15.23 -0.86 -6.60
CA ALA A 489 -14.50 -0.49 -5.39
C ALA A 489 -15.30 0.49 -4.50
N ALA A 490 -16.20 1.30 -5.08
CA ALA A 490 -16.99 2.26 -4.33
C ALA A 490 -17.76 1.62 -3.16
N LEU A 491 -17.85 2.32 -2.03
CA LEU A 491 -18.78 1.91 -0.96
C LEU A 491 -20.20 1.94 -1.54
N PRO A 492 -21.05 0.95 -1.25
CA PRO A 492 -22.47 1.08 -1.51
C PRO A 492 -22.92 2.40 -0.89
N ALA A 493 -23.56 3.28 -1.67
CA ALA A 493 -24.10 4.52 -1.15
C ALA A 493 -24.85 4.20 0.15
N ALA A 494 -24.49 4.87 1.25
CA ALA A 494 -25.22 4.71 2.50
C ALA A 494 -26.69 5.00 2.16
N LYS A 495 -27.55 3.98 2.24
CA LYS A 495 -28.99 4.18 2.10
C LYS A 495 -29.35 5.21 3.16
N GLY A 496 -29.71 6.41 2.73
CA GLY A 496 -30.13 7.49 3.62
C GLY A 496 -31.16 6.93 4.59
N LYS A 497 -30.89 7.09 5.88
CA LYS A 497 -31.90 6.83 6.91
C LYS A 497 -32.95 7.93 6.88
#